data_AF-A0AAJ2UVV0-F1
#
_entry.id   AF-A0AAJ2UVV0-F1
#
_cell.length_a   1.000
_cell.length_b   1.000
_cell.length_c   1.000
_cell.angle_alpha   90.00
_cell.angle_beta   90.00
_cell.angle_gamma   90.00
#
_symmetry.space_group_name_H-M   'P 1'
#
loop_
_entity.id
_entity.type
_entity.pdbx_description
1 polymer ?
#
loop_
_entity_poly.entity_id
_entity_poly.type
_entity_poly.pdbx_seq_one_letter_code
_entity_poly.pdbx_strand_id
1 'polypeptide(L)' 'MTRCVTDGGYSHDFPVEDSVQAYCEEHGVRLVWKDSRPESPAPDPAAEPAT' A
#
# COMPACT_ATOMS: atom_id res chain seq x y z
N MET A 1 -5.73 -1.26 -11.28
CA MET A 1 -6.68 -0.19 -10.97
C MET A 1 -7.56 -0.64 -9.82
N THR A 2 -7.51 0.11 -8.74
CA THR A 2 -8.35 -0.06 -7.57
C THR A 2 -9.72 0.53 -7.86
N ARG A 3 -10.77 -0.10 -7.34
CA ARG A 3 -12.15 0.29 -7.61
C ARG A 3 -12.80 0.87 -6.36
N CYS A 4 -13.39 2.06 -6.49
CA CYS A 4 -14.22 2.68 -5.47
C CYS A 4 -15.65 2.15 -5.64
N VAL A 5 -16.26 1.64 -4.55
CA VAL A 5 -17.60 1.05 -4.55
C VAL A 5 -18.45 1.78 -3.53
N THR A 6 -19.64 2.21 -3.95
CA THR A 6 -20.62 2.90 -3.10
C THR A 6 -21.71 1.95 -2.64
N ASP A 7 -22.43 2.33 -1.59
CA ASP A 7 -23.55 1.56 -1.03
C ASP A 7 -24.72 1.34 -2.03
N GLY A 8 -24.72 2.06 -3.16
CA GLY A 8 -25.72 1.92 -4.23
C GLY A 8 -25.33 1.00 -5.39
N GLY A 9 -24.21 0.28 -5.30
CA GLY A 9 -23.73 -0.61 -6.36
C GLY A 9 -23.05 0.10 -7.54
N TYR A 10 -22.98 1.44 -7.52
CA TYR A 10 -22.14 2.20 -8.45
C TYR A 10 -20.68 2.00 -8.08
N SER A 11 -19.86 1.67 -9.09
CA SER A 11 -18.43 1.46 -8.92
C SER A 11 -17.65 2.08 -10.06
N HIS A 12 -16.58 2.79 -9.72
CA HIS A 12 -15.71 3.47 -10.67
C HIS A 12 -14.24 3.30 -10.23
N ASP A 13 -13.31 3.53 -11.13
CA ASP A 13 -11.89 3.53 -10.83
C ASP A 13 -11.52 4.79 -10.03
N PHE A 14 -10.57 4.66 -9.10
CA PHE A 14 -10.12 5.80 -8.32
C PHE A 14 -9.53 6.89 -9.25
N PRO A 15 -10.01 8.15 -9.17
CA PRO A 15 -9.52 9.23 -10.05
C PRO A 15 -8.06 9.58 -9.80
N VAL A 16 -7.58 9.36 -8.56
CA VAL A 16 -6.18 9.50 -8.18
C VAL A 16 -5.71 8.16 -7.60
N GLU A 17 -4.81 7.48 -8.30
CA GLU A 17 -4.15 6.24 -7.86
C GLU A 17 -2.64 6.37 -8.08
N ASP A 18 -1.87 6.20 -7.01
CA ASP A 18 -0.41 6.16 -6.99
C ASP A 18 0.10 4.87 -6.33
N SER A 19 1.39 4.61 -6.46
CA SER A 19 2.14 3.54 -5.79
C SER A 19 1.86 3.37 -4.29
N VAL A 20 1.47 4.43 -3.56
CA VAL A 20 1.24 4.38 -2.10
C VAL A 20 -0.22 4.54 -1.67
N GLN A 21 -1.09 5.07 -2.53
CA GLN A 21 -2.47 5.35 -2.14
C GLN A 21 -3.43 5.46 -3.33
N ALA A 22 -4.72 5.36 -3.04
CA ALA A 22 -5.80 5.72 -3.96
C ALA A 22 -6.79 6.67 -3.26
N TYR A 23 -7.24 7.72 -3.95
CA TYR A 23 -8.13 8.75 -3.42
C TYR A 23 -9.28 9.09 -4.38
N CYS A 24 -10.50 9.13 -3.84
CA CYS A 24 -11.72 9.49 -4.55
C CYS A 24 -12.34 10.71 -3.89
N GLU A 25 -12.36 11.84 -4.60
CA GLU A 25 -12.94 13.10 -4.11
C GLU A 25 -14.47 13.05 -4.04
N GLU A 26 -15.12 12.34 -4.96
CA GLU A 26 -16.58 12.21 -5.04
C GLU A 26 -17.15 11.54 -3.78
N HIS A 27 -16.46 10.51 -3.27
CA HIS A 27 -16.89 9.72 -2.11
C HIS A 27 -16.14 10.06 -0.82
N GLY A 28 -15.11 10.90 -0.87
CA GLY A 28 -14.26 11.22 0.28
C GLY A 28 -13.47 10.02 0.83
N VAL A 29 -13.27 8.98 0.01
CA VAL A 29 -12.58 7.74 0.42
C VAL A 29 -11.09 7.83 0.08
N ARG A 30 -10.23 7.45 1.03
CA ARG A 30 -8.79 7.29 0.83
C ARG A 30 -8.34 5.90 1.27
N LEU A 31 -7.68 5.18 0.38
CA LEU A 31 -7.01 3.91 0.64
C LEU A 31 -5.51 4.14 0.64
N VAL A 32 -4.81 3.62 1.64
CA VAL A 32 -3.35 3.74 1.78
C VAL A 32 -2.75 2.35 1.83
N TRP A 33 -1.80 2.08 0.94
CA TRP A 33 -1.08 0.82 0.90
C TRP A 33 0.04 0.86 1.92
N LYS A 34 0.04 -0.09 2.85
CA LYS A 34 1.22 -0.30 3.69
C LYS A 34 2.22 -1.05 2.81
N ASP A 35 3.30 -0.38 2.42
CA ASP A 35 4.40 -1.04 1.72
C ASP A 35 4.98 -2.10 2.66
N SER A 36 4.52 -3.33 2.50
CA SER A 36 5.13 -4.50 3.12
C SER A 36 6.43 -4.79 2.36
N ARG A 37 7.33 -3.80 2.22
CA ARG A 37 8.73 -4.17 2.08
C ARG A 37 9.03 -4.94 3.36
N PRO A 38 9.39 -6.23 3.29
CA PRO A 38 10.21 -6.73 4.38
C PRO A 38 11.37 -5.74 4.42
N GLU A 39 11.55 -5.04 5.54
CA GLU A 39 12.90 -4.59 5.87
C GLU A 39 13.72 -5.86 5.73
N SER A 40 14.47 -5.99 4.62
CA SER A 40 15.45 -7.05 4.50
C SER A 40 16.23 -6.95 5.81
N PRO A 41 16.19 -7.97 6.69
CA PRO A 41 16.94 -7.89 7.92
C PRO A 41 18.35 -7.57 7.49
N ALA A 42 18.89 -6.44 7.99
CA ALA A 42 20.24 -6.03 7.65
C ALA A 42 21.15 -7.28 7.76
N PRO A 43 21.98 -7.59 6.75
CA PRO A 43 22.86 -8.74 6.88
C PRO A 43 23.69 -8.52 8.15
N ASP A 44 23.56 -9.44 9.10
CA ASP A 44 24.23 -9.41 10.39
C ASP A 44 25.73 -9.20 10.15
N PRO A 45 26.32 -8.04 10.52
CA PRO A 45 27.71 -7.75 10.18
C PRO A 45 28.65 -8.37 11.22
N ALA A 46 28.75 -9.71 11.25
CA ALA A 46 29.89 -10.49 11.78
C ALA A 46 29.45 -11.97 11.90
N ALA A 47 29.82 -12.87 10.99
CA ALA A 47 31.12 -13.55 11.05
C ALA A 47 31.67 -13.71 12.48
N GLU A 48 31.34 -14.88 13.05
CA GLU A 48 31.96 -15.64 14.15
C GLU A 48 33.33 -15.15 14.68
N PRO A 49 33.60 -15.31 15.99
CA PRO A 49 34.85 -15.97 16.36
C PRO A 49 34.58 -17.32 17.03
N ALA A 50 35.22 -18.34 16.48
CA ALA A 50 35.41 -19.63 17.10
C ALA A 50 35.99 -19.48 18.52
N THR A 51 35.48 -20.27 19.47
CA THR A 51 36.17 -20.61 20.71
C THR A 51 35.91 -22.06 21.11
#